data_AF-A0A1M4MNL1-F1
#
_entry.id   AF-A0A1M4MNL1-F1
#
_cell.length_a   1.000
_cell.length_b   1.000
_cell.length_c   1.000
_cell.angle_alpha   90.00
_cell.angle_beta   90.00
_cell.angle_gamma   90.00
#
_symmetry.space_group_name_H-M   'P 1'
#
loop_
_entity.id
_entity.type
_entity.pdbx_description
1 polymer ?
#
loop_
_entity_poly.entity_id
_entity_poly.type
_entity_poly.pdbx_seq_one_letter_code
_entity_poly.pdbx_strand_id
1 'polypeptide(L)'
;MSKSSTITEKGWWILKLFIIREGLAQRDYKYNPFRTETPEYLLPTEHFYSYPRHINFMLDHKVSVPTASSWCEKFHKMGLLKKESRRTGFGRAFQKTQHYYINPDLDAFKQILNITIEHSLPRELTKLFGEYYFQSRISESLIREILFAKGVKMLTVINMFDWEPHEAEEVFWIWKAETDQTFQELQQAYVAHFYEKNKESWDFATSNRWNQLTCMQIKIPVFPADMDTGEQMERIRENFGSEPFRLYDNQLPYLDYASFLRDYQRLHEYNFLILPILALIKVSPNACLYFLSQNWQGFTFSVELFYGGQKGPSCDLLVNLFFLAINDMTQNPRTPLNSIVSRIHFRDIPRELDSKGNLTTENALAAVYLKNYHTLYYDVGFSTKGVESSGITPIPYQQNAQQSEGLAFWIKTWLKRQYAMWYQEIEIKDFLRLIELLQSDDPIGTRLRERFPNRMKNILSAYDKQKIPGEQFKKYLLNELNNVLECKDLYNEKAFAHITLSETTQELLECILDEKEWVDDPWGLKDMEVIQVNRRLLDEAFPDIFSELGSRRWF
;
A
#
# COMPACT_ATOMS: atom_id res chain seq x y z
N MET A 1 9.88 -27.51 16.86
CA MET A 1 8.97 -28.05 15.84
C MET A 1 8.29 -29.30 16.40
N SER A 2 7.02 -29.18 16.82
CA SER A 2 6.22 -30.31 17.28
C SER A 2 5.90 -31.25 16.12
N LYS A 3 5.86 -32.57 16.38
CA LYS A 3 5.49 -33.61 15.41
C LYS A 3 4.28 -33.16 14.57
N SER A 4 4.47 -32.93 13.28
CA SER A 4 3.41 -32.68 12.31
C SER A 4 2.38 -33.81 12.45
N SER A 5 1.20 -33.48 12.98
CA SER A 5 0.06 -34.39 12.96
C SER A 5 -0.36 -34.52 11.51
N THR A 6 0.04 -35.60 10.86
CA THR A 6 -0.18 -35.81 9.42
C THR A 6 -1.67 -35.73 9.12
N ILE A 7 -2.08 -34.69 8.38
CA ILE A 7 -3.47 -34.53 7.95
C ILE A 7 -3.71 -35.54 6.83
N THR A 8 -4.71 -36.41 6.99
CA THR A 8 -5.05 -37.37 5.93
C THR A 8 -5.81 -36.67 4.81
N GLU A 9 -5.91 -37.28 3.65
CA GLU A 9 -6.67 -36.74 2.50
C GLU A 9 -8.10 -36.32 2.88
N LYS A 10 -8.79 -37.14 3.68
CA LYS A 10 -10.15 -36.81 4.16
C LYS A 10 -10.16 -35.60 5.11
N GLY A 11 -9.14 -35.46 5.96
CA GLY A 11 -8.96 -34.29 6.80
C GLY A 11 -8.74 -33.03 5.96
N TRP A 12 -7.90 -33.14 4.94
CA TRP A 12 -7.64 -32.05 4.00
C TRP A 12 -8.89 -31.62 3.24
N TRP A 13 -9.71 -32.55 2.73
CA TRP A 13 -10.98 -32.21 2.08
C TRP A 13 -11.93 -31.42 2.98
N ILE A 14 -12.01 -31.76 4.27
CA ILE A 14 -12.84 -31.03 5.24
C ILE A 14 -12.29 -29.62 5.44
N LEU A 15 -10.98 -29.46 5.68
CA LEU A 15 -10.39 -28.15 5.90
C LEU A 15 -10.52 -27.26 4.66
N LYS A 16 -10.28 -27.82 3.48
CA LYS A 16 -10.46 -27.15 2.19
C LYS A 16 -11.90 -26.66 1.99
N LEU A 17 -12.90 -27.45 2.39
CA LEU A 17 -14.30 -27.03 2.37
C LEU A 17 -14.52 -25.80 3.26
N PHE A 18 -13.97 -25.80 4.48
CA PHE A 18 -14.05 -24.65 5.38
C PHE A 18 -13.39 -23.41 4.76
N ILE A 19 -12.18 -23.53 4.19
CA ILE A 19 -11.48 -22.40 3.55
C ILE A 19 -12.34 -21.75 2.45
N ILE A 20 -12.85 -22.57 1.52
CA ILE A 20 -13.64 -22.08 0.38
C ILE A 20 -14.94 -21.45 0.87
N ARG A 21 -15.66 -22.11 1.77
CA ARG A 21 -16.97 -21.65 2.24
C ARG A 21 -16.86 -20.45 3.18
N GLU A 22 -15.82 -20.37 4.00
CA GLU A 22 -15.52 -19.17 4.80
C GLU A 22 -15.24 -17.98 3.88
N GLY A 23 -14.45 -18.17 2.82
CA GLY A 23 -14.20 -17.11 1.85
C GLY A 23 -15.49 -16.60 1.20
N LEU A 24 -16.40 -17.50 0.81
CA LEU A 24 -17.71 -17.12 0.28
C LEU A 24 -18.57 -16.39 1.33
N ALA A 25 -18.63 -16.90 2.57
CA ALA A 25 -19.41 -16.26 3.63
C ALA A 25 -18.90 -14.85 3.96
N GLN A 26 -17.58 -14.65 4.05
CA GLN A 26 -16.96 -13.35 4.30
C GLN A 26 -17.20 -12.37 3.14
N ARG A 27 -17.13 -12.86 1.89
CA ARG A 27 -17.47 -12.07 0.71
C ARG A 27 -18.93 -11.65 0.76
N ASP A 28 -19.84 -12.59 0.99
CA ASP A 28 -21.28 -12.32 1.08
C ASP A 28 -21.61 -11.36 2.25
N TYR A 29 -20.94 -11.50 3.39
CA TYR A 29 -21.13 -10.62 4.55
C TYR A 29 -20.65 -9.19 4.29
N LYS A 30 -19.44 -9.03 3.74
CA LYS A 30 -18.90 -7.71 3.42
C LYS A 30 -19.71 -7.02 2.34
N TYR A 31 -20.25 -7.79 1.39
CA TYR A 31 -20.76 -7.24 0.15
C TYR A 31 -22.27 -7.37 -0.06
N ASN A 32 -22.97 -8.05 0.83
CA ASN A 32 -24.44 -8.11 0.84
C ASN A 32 -25.03 -7.96 2.26
N PRO A 33 -24.67 -6.90 3.01
CA PRO A 33 -25.14 -6.76 4.40
C PRO A 33 -26.64 -6.44 4.51
N PHE A 34 -27.26 -5.91 3.45
CA PHE A 34 -28.63 -5.37 3.45
C PHE A 34 -29.61 -6.18 2.61
N ARG A 35 -29.58 -7.51 2.74
CA ARG A 35 -30.67 -8.36 2.30
C ARG A 35 -31.88 -8.17 3.23
N THR A 36 -32.46 -6.96 3.22
CA THR A 36 -33.42 -6.38 4.18
C THR A 36 -34.79 -7.05 4.20
N GLU A 37 -35.09 -7.92 3.23
CA GLU A 37 -36.35 -8.68 3.15
C GLU A 37 -36.17 -10.16 3.49
N THR A 38 -34.94 -10.59 3.78
CA THR A 38 -34.65 -12.00 4.08
C THR A 38 -34.80 -12.25 5.58
N PRO A 39 -35.58 -13.26 5.98
CA PRO A 39 -35.66 -13.70 7.37
C PRO A 39 -34.27 -13.85 8.02
N GLU A 40 -34.16 -13.59 9.32
CA GLU A 40 -32.90 -13.57 10.09
C GLU A 40 -31.99 -14.82 9.87
N TYR A 41 -32.59 -15.96 9.54
CA TYR A 41 -31.88 -17.22 9.23
C TYR A 41 -31.28 -17.30 7.79
N LEU A 42 -31.54 -16.31 6.95
CA LEU A 42 -30.99 -16.15 5.59
C LEU A 42 -30.07 -14.92 5.49
N LEU A 43 -29.85 -14.19 6.57
CA LEU A 43 -28.85 -13.13 6.62
C LEU A 43 -27.44 -13.73 6.48
N PRO A 44 -26.55 -13.10 5.71
CA PRO A 44 -25.17 -13.55 5.62
C PRO A 44 -24.53 -13.53 7.01
N THR A 45 -23.90 -14.63 7.39
CA THR A 45 -23.14 -14.74 8.64
C THR A 45 -21.69 -14.40 8.38
N GLU A 46 -21.06 -13.70 9.32
CA GLU A 46 -19.63 -13.32 9.25
C GLU A 46 -18.70 -14.53 9.01
N HIS A 47 -19.10 -15.70 9.53
CA HIS A 47 -18.38 -16.96 9.36
C HIS A 47 -19.24 -18.02 8.68
N PHE A 48 -18.57 -19.00 8.08
CA PHE A 48 -19.20 -20.23 7.62
C PHE A 48 -19.33 -21.25 8.76
N TYR A 49 -20.57 -21.58 9.10
CA TYR A 49 -20.89 -22.57 10.14
C TYR A 49 -21.31 -23.90 9.52
N SER A 50 -20.72 -25.00 10.00
CA SER A 50 -21.09 -26.34 9.54
C SER A 50 -20.98 -27.40 10.63
N TYR A 51 -21.68 -28.52 10.43
CA TYR A 51 -21.69 -29.66 11.36
C TYR A 51 -21.45 -30.97 10.57
N PRO A 52 -21.05 -32.08 11.22
CA PRO A 52 -20.56 -33.27 10.51
C PRO A 52 -21.48 -33.86 9.44
N ARG A 53 -22.81 -33.84 9.65
CA ARG A 53 -23.79 -34.29 8.64
C ARG A 53 -23.89 -33.31 7.46
N HIS A 54 -23.81 -32.00 7.69
CA HIS A 54 -23.77 -31.01 6.62
C HIS A 54 -22.48 -31.11 5.78
N ILE A 55 -21.34 -31.35 6.44
CA ILE A 55 -20.04 -31.60 5.77
C ILE A 55 -20.10 -32.84 4.88
N ASN A 56 -20.65 -33.94 5.40
CA ASN A 56 -20.85 -35.17 4.61
C ASN A 56 -21.66 -34.91 3.34
N PHE A 57 -22.74 -34.11 3.43
CA PHE A 57 -23.56 -33.74 2.29
C PHE A 57 -22.81 -32.83 1.29
N MET A 58 -22.15 -31.77 1.77
CA MET A 58 -21.42 -30.84 0.88
C MET A 58 -20.22 -31.47 0.17
N LEU A 59 -19.66 -32.55 0.73
CA LEU A 59 -18.58 -33.32 0.12
C LEU A 59 -19.10 -34.51 -0.69
N ASP A 60 -20.38 -34.53 -1.07
CA ASP A 60 -21.01 -35.58 -1.88
C ASP A 60 -20.72 -36.99 -1.32
N HIS A 61 -20.89 -37.13 0.00
CA HIS A 61 -20.67 -38.35 0.77
C HIS A 61 -19.25 -38.95 0.72
N LYS A 62 -18.25 -38.25 0.16
CA LYS A 62 -16.83 -38.69 0.14
C LYS A 62 -16.21 -38.86 1.53
N VAL A 63 -16.79 -38.23 2.54
CA VAL A 63 -16.37 -38.30 3.95
C VAL A 63 -17.56 -38.70 4.82
N SER A 64 -17.47 -39.83 5.54
CA SER A 64 -18.55 -40.27 6.43
C SER A 64 -18.75 -39.33 7.63
N VAL A 65 -19.97 -39.28 8.19
CA VAL A 65 -20.29 -38.44 9.35
C VAL A 65 -19.36 -38.66 10.55
N PRO A 66 -19.00 -39.92 10.95
CA PRO A 66 -18.04 -40.14 12.02
C PRO A 66 -16.64 -39.58 11.70
N THR A 67 -16.22 -39.69 10.43
CA THR A 67 -14.93 -39.14 9.97
C THR A 67 -14.93 -37.62 10.04
N ALA A 68 -16.00 -36.98 9.56
CA ALA A 68 -16.15 -35.53 9.64
C ALA A 68 -16.16 -35.04 11.09
N SER A 69 -16.89 -35.72 11.98
CA SER A 69 -16.94 -35.41 13.42
C SER A 69 -15.55 -35.49 14.06
N SER A 70 -14.83 -36.60 13.82
CA SER A 70 -13.49 -36.83 14.34
C SER A 70 -12.51 -35.74 13.91
N TRP A 71 -12.51 -35.36 12.63
CA TRP A 71 -11.63 -34.31 12.11
C TRP A 71 -12.01 -32.91 12.58
N CYS A 72 -13.30 -32.57 12.68
CA CYS A 72 -13.72 -31.28 13.23
C CYS A 72 -13.25 -31.11 14.68
N GLU A 73 -13.39 -32.15 15.52
CA GLU A 73 -12.85 -32.12 16.89
C GLU A 73 -11.33 -32.04 16.91
N LYS A 74 -10.64 -32.71 15.97
CA LYS A 74 -9.18 -32.63 15.84
C LYS A 74 -8.72 -31.23 15.46
N PHE A 75 -9.35 -30.61 14.47
CA PHE A 75 -9.07 -29.23 14.06
C PHE A 75 -9.42 -28.21 15.14
N HIS A 76 -10.48 -28.45 15.91
CA HIS A 76 -10.77 -27.65 17.09
C HIS A 76 -9.67 -27.74 18.14
N LYS A 77 -9.18 -28.95 18.44
CA LYS A 77 -8.02 -29.15 19.36
C LYS A 77 -6.72 -28.55 18.84
N MET A 78 -6.54 -28.47 17.52
CA MET A 78 -5.41 -27.77 16.89
C MET A 78 -5.58 -26.24 16.88
N GLY A 79 -6.72 -25.71 17.32
CA GLY A 79 -7.03 -24.29 17.30
C GLY A 79 -7.43 -23.74 15.93
N LEU A 80 -7.63 -24.59 14.93
CA LEU A 80 -8.02 -24.16 13.56
C LEU A 80 -9.52 -23.86 13.45
N LEU A 81 -10.35 -24.56 14.23
CA LEU A 81 -11.79 -24.35 14.27
C LEU A 81 -12.25 -23.95 15.68
N LYS A 82 -13.21 -23.03 15.76
CA LYS A 82 -14.02 -22.79 16.97
C LYS A 82 -15.33 -23.57 16.84
N LYS A 83 -16.03 -23.77 17.97
CA LYS A 83 -17.31 -24.47 18.02
C LYS A 83 -18.36 -23.66 18.76
N GLU A 84 -19.58 -23.67 18.25
CA GLU A 84 -20.71 -22.92 18.78
C GLU A 84 -22.00 -23.77 18.70
N SER A 85 -22.87 -23.67 19.72
CA SER A 85 -24.18 -24.32 19.68
C SER A 85 -25.18 -23.45 18.94
N ARG A 86 -25.57 -23.87 17.74
CA ARG A 86 -26.56 -23.17 16.90
C ARG A 86 -27.76 -24.05 16.59
N ARG A 87 -28.91 -23.43 16.32
CA ARG A 87 -30.11 -24.13 15.82
C ARG A 87 -29.91 -24.45 14.34
N THR A 88 -30.24 -25.66 13.93
CA THR A 88 -30.19 -26.03 12.50
C THR A 88 -31.35 -25.41 11.72
N GLY A 89 -31.07 -24.75 10.59
CA GLY A 89 -32.10 -24.23 9.69
C GLY A 89 -32.81 -25.28 8.82
N PHE A 90 -32.37 -26.55 8.87
CA PHE A 90 -32.93 -27.64 8.07
C PHE A 90 -33.61 -28.70 8.94
N GLY A 91 -34.96 -28.81 8.85
CA GLY A 91 -35.75 -29.92 9.40
C GLY A 91 -36.92 -29.54 10.31
N ARG A 92 -37.81 -30.50 10.59
CA ARG A 92 -39.07 -30.34 11.36
C ARG A 92 -38.89 -30.11 12.88
N ALA A 93 -37.65 -30.07 13.39
CA ALA A 93 -37.38 -29.81 14.80
C ALA A 93 -36.12 -28.95 14.93
N PHE A 94 -36.24 -27.80 15.61
CA PHE A 94 -35.18 -26.85 15.95
C PHE A 94 -34.18 -27.45 16.97
N GLN A 95 -33.52 -28.56 16.65
CA GLN A 95 -32.52 -29.15 17.52
C GLN A 95 -31.25 -28.27 17.50
N LYS A 96 -30.74 -27.95 18.69
CA LYS A 96 -29.42 -27.31 18.84
C LYS A 96 -28.35 -28.34 18.52
N THR A 97 -27.50 -28.04 17.54
CA THR A 97 -26.34 -28.88 17.18
C THR A 97 -25.05 -28.07 17.29
N GLN A 98 -23.95 -28.78 17.53
CA GLN A 98 -22.61 -28.18 17.58
C GLN A 98 -22.15 -27.89 16.15
N HIS A 99 -21.93 -26.62 15.86
CA HIS A 99 -21.39 -26.13 14.60
C HIS A 99 -19.94 -25.72 14.79
N TYR A 100 -19.14 -25.92 13.74
CA TYR A 100 -17.75 -25.51 13.67
C TYR A 100 -17.62 -24.40 12.63
N TYR A 101 -16.64 -23.53 12.85
CA TYR A 101 -16.28 -22.44 11.94
C TYR A 101 -14.78 -22.17 12.08
N ILE A 102 -14.17 -21.52 11.07
CA ILE A 102 -12.74 -21.21 11.11
C ILE A 102 -12.45 -20.26 12.27
N ASN A 103 -11.42 -20.57 13.06
CA ASN A 103 -10.96 -19.67 14.10
C ASN A 103 -10.39 -18.39 13.45
N PRO A 104 -10.90 -17.18 13.76
CA PRO A 104 -10.40 -15.94 13.18
C PRO A 104 -8.99 -15.54 13.60
N ASP A 105 -8.45 -16.14 14.67
CA ASP A 105 -7.16 -15.75 15.25
C ASP A 105 -5.99 -15.92 14.25
N LEU A 106 -4.98 -15.05 14.36
CA LEU A 106 -3.83 -15.01 13.44
C LEU A 106 -3.03 -16.33 13.44
N ASP A 107 -2.91 -17.01 14.58
CA ASP A 107 -2.21 -18.30 14.67
C ASP A 107 -2.94 -19.43 13.95
N ALA A 108 -4.28 -19.40 13.95
CA ALA A 108 -5.07 -20.34 13.17
C ALA A 108 -4.88 -20.08 11.67
N PHE A 109 -4.86 -18.80 11.26
CA PHE A 109 -4.58 -18.41 9.88
C PHE A 109 -3.21 -18.92 9.40
N LYS A 110 -2.15 -18.71 10.20
CA LYS A 110 -0.79 -19.21 9.92
C LYS A 110 -0.75 -20.73 9.73
N GLN A 111 -1.38 -21.47 10.65
CA GLN A 111 -1.42 -22.93 10.58
C GLN A 111 -2.19 -23.42 9.35
N ILE A 112 -3.34 -22.80 9.04
CA ILE A 112 -4.14 -23.13 7.86
C ILE A 112 -3.35 -22.85 6.57
N LEU A 113 -2.62 -21.74 6.48
CA LEU A 113 -1.75 -21.43 5.35
C LEU A 113 -0.65 -22.50 5.20
N ASN A 114 0.05 -22.84 6.30
CA ASN A 114 1.09 -23.87 6.28
C ASN A 114 0.55 -25.24 5.82
N ILE A 115 -0.57 -25.69 6.38
CA ILE A 115 -1.23 -26.94 5.98
C ILE A 115 -1.61 -26.90 4.49
N THR A 116 -2.09 -25.75 4.01
CA THR A 116 -2.51 -25.57 2.62
C THR A 116 -1.31 -25.69 1.67
N ILE A 117 -0.16 -25.12 2.03
CA ILE A 117 1.10 -25.26 1.29
C ILE A 117 1.58 -26.72 1.28
N GLU A 118 1.53 -27.40 2.44
CA GLU A 118 1.99 -28.80 2.58
C GLU A 118 1.13 -29.81 1.81
N HIS A 119 -0.18 -29.57 1.70
CA HIS A 119 -1.14 -30.56 1.19
C HIS A 119 -1.72 -30.24 -0.21
N SER A 120 -1.39 -29.09 -0.81
CA SER A 120 -1.90 -28.71 -2.13
C SER A 120 -0.86 -28.89 -3.22
N LEU A 121 -1.28 -29.36 -4.39
CA LEU A 121 -0.46 -29.24 -5.60
C LEU A 121 -0.30 -27.76 -6.00
N PRO A 122 0.78 -27.33 -6.69
CA PRO A 122 1.02 -25.92 -7.00
C PRO A 122 -0.17 -25.19 -7.67
N ARG A 123 -0.85 -25.86 -8.60
CA ARG A 123 -2.04 -25.30 -9.27
C ARG A 123 -3.23 -25.09 -8.33
N GLU A 124 -3.43 -26.05 -7.43
CA GLU A 124 -4.49 -25.99 -6.43
C GLU A 124 -4.18 -24.96 -5.35
N LEU A 125 -2.91 -24.89 -4.92
CA LEU A 125 -2.42 -23.94 -3.95
C LEU A 125 -2.71 -22.50 -4.39
N THR A 126 -2.33 -22.12 -5.61
CA THR A 126 -2.60 -20.77 -6.12
C THR A 126 -4.10 -20.49 -6.24
N LYS A 127 -4.91 -21.49 -6.61
CA LYS A 127 -6.37 -21.33 -6.65
C LYS A 127 -6.93 -21.08 -5.25
N LEU A 128 -6.56 -21.91 -4.27
CA LEU A 128 -7.00 -21.78 -2.89
C LEU A 128 -6.50 -20.50 -2.25
N PHE A 129 -5.24 -20.12 -2.48
CA PHE A 129 -4.67 -18.88 -1.98
C PHE A 129 -5.32 -17.64 -2.60
N GLY A 130 -5.92 -17.78 -3.79
CA GLY A 130 -6.75 -16.75 -4.40
C GLY A 130 -8.18 -16.67 -3.85
N GLU A 131 -8.62 -17.62 -3.02
CA GLU A 131 -9.92 -17.54 -2.36
C GLU A 131 -9.97 -16.35 -1.39
N TYR A 132 -11.18 -15.80 -1.24
CA TYR A 132 -11.40 -14.59 -0.46
C TYR A 132 -10.89 -14.73 0.99
N TYR A 133 -11.00 -15.92 1.59
CA TYR A 133 -10.51 -16.22 2.94
C TYR A 133 -9.03 -15.83 3.17
N PHE A 134 -8.14 -16.14 2.23
CA PHE A 134 -6.72 -15.77 2.36
C PHE A 134 -6.52 -14.30 2.01
N GLN A 135 -7.10 -13.85 0.90
CA GLN A 135 -6.82 -12.52 0.37
C GLN A 135 -7.40 -11.40 1.23
N SER A 136 -8.54 -11.60 1.91
CA SER A 136 -9.15 -10.61 2.81
C SER A 136 -8.36 -10.42 4.10
N ARG A 137 -7.70 -11.49 4.58
CA ARG A 137 -6.89 -11.48 5.81
C ARG A 137 -5.51 -10.87 5.63
N ILE A 138 -4.99 -10.89 4.40
CA ILE A 138 -3.73 -10.21 4.06
C ILE A 138 -4.07 -8.74 3.77
N SER A 139 -3.96 -7.89 4.79
CA SER A 139 -4.33 -6.47 4.73
C SER A 139 -3.16 -5.54 5.07
N GLU A 140 -3.33 -4.25 4.78
CA GLU A 140 -2.40 -3.21 5.21
C GLU A 140 -2.25 -3.16 6.74
N SER A 141 -3.36 -3.24 7.47
CA SER A 141 -3.36 -3.26 8.95
C SER A 141 -2.53 -4.40 9.50
N LEU A 142 -2.70 -5.62 8.97
CA LEU A 142 -1.93 -6.78 9.42
C LEU A 142 -0.42 -6.58 9.22
N ILE A 143 -0.02 -6.00 8.09
CA ILE A 143 1.40 -5.70 7.82
C ILE A 143 1.91 -4.69 8.86
N ARG A 144 1.18 -3.59 9.06
CA ARG A 144 1.54 -2.54 10.03
C ARG A 144 1.69 -3.10 11.45
N GLU A 145 0.74 -3.89 11.91
CA GLU A 145 0.79 -4.54 13.23
C GLU A 145 2.03 -5.43 13.38
N ILE A 146 2.35 -6.25 12.38
CA ILE A 146 3.53 -7.13 12.42
C ILE A 146 4.83 -6.33 12.36
N LEU A 147 4.91 -5.31 11.49
CA LEU A 147 6.09 -4.43 11.39
C LEU A 147 6.32 -3.67 12.70
N PHE A 148 5.24 -3.13 13.31
CA PHE A 148 5.28 -2.46 14.60
C PHE A 148 5.77 -3.40 15.72
N ALA A 149 5.17 -4.60 15.83
CA ALA A 149 5.56 -5.59 16.82
C ALA A 149 7.02 -6.04 16.68
N LYS A 150 7.57 -5.94 15.45
CA LYS A 150 8.98 -6.22 15.15
C LYS A 150 9.91 -5.03 15.38
N GLY A 151 9.40 -3.87 15.77
CA GLY A 151 10.18 -2.66 15.97
C GLY A 151 10.76 -2.12 14.67
N VAL A 152 10.08 -2.35 13.54
CA VAL A 152 10.49 -1.79 12.25
C VAL A 152 10.28 -0.29 12.26
N LYS A 153 11.31 0.43 11.82
CA LYS A 153 11.32 1.89 11.73
C LYS A 153 11.68 2.29 10.32
N MET A 154 11.31 3.49 9.94
CA MET A 154 11.72 4.12 8.70
C MET A 154 12.54 5.36 9.02
N LEU A 155 13.77 5.39 8.51
CA LEU A 155 14.61 6.57 8.52
C LEU A 155 14.17 7.46 7.36
N THR A 156 13.60 8.61 7.72
CA THR A 156 13.11 9.61 6.77
C THR A 156 13.72 10.97 7.07
N VAL A 157 13.50 11.90 6.15
CA VAL A 157 13.80 13.31 6.37
C VAL A 157 12.56 14.12 6.11
N ILE A 158 12.22 14.92 7.11
CA ILE A 158 11.08 15.81 7.10
C ILE A 158 11.60 17.22 6.87
N ASN A 159 11.05 17.91 5.89
CA ASN A 159 11.28 19.32 5.63
C ASN A 159 10.24 20.15 6.39
N MET A 160 10.55 21.38 6.86
CA MET A 160 9.51 22.22 7.51
C MET A 160 8.24 22.40 6.68
N PHE A 161 8.34 22.37 5.36
CA PHE A 161 7.18 22.50 4.50
C PHE A 161 6.29 21.25 4.49
N ASP A 162 6.69 20.13 5.10
CA ASP A 162 5.86 18.94 5.28
C ASP A 162 4.81 19.10 6.39
N TRP A 163 4.90 20.15 7.20
CA TRP A 163 3.86 20.53 8.15
C TRP A 163 2.79 21.40 7.49
N GLU A 164 1.55 21.36 7.99
CA GLU A 164 0.48 22.24 7.51
C GLU A 164 0.93 23.72 7.56
N PRO A 165 0.44 24.60 6.66
CA PRO A 165 1.04 25.92 6.47
C PRO A 165 1.19 26.79 7.73
N HIS A 166 0.23 26.72 8.65
CA HIS A 166 0.31 27.46 9.92
C HIS A 166 1.33 26.85 10.89
N GLU A 167 1.43 25.52 10.97
CA GLU A 167 2.43 24.83 11.78
C GLU A 167 3.84 24.99 11.20
N ALA A 168 3.99 25.03 9.87
CA ALA A 168 5.28 25.21 9.22
C ALA A 168 5.94 26.55 9.59
N GLU A 169 5.15 27.61 9.73
CA GLU A 169 5.64 28.90 10.22
C GLU A 169 6.07 28.81 11.69
N GLU A 170 5.29 28.14 12.55
CA GLU A 170 5.63 27.93 13.97
C GLU A 170 6.91 27.09 14.12
N VAL A 171 7.06 26.03 13.33
CA VAL A 171 8.28 25.21 13.24
C VAL A 171 9.47 26.07 12.82
N PHE A 172 9.30 26.94 11.82
CA PHE A 172 10.34 27.87 11.41
C PHE A 172 10.76 28.82 12.54
N TRP A 173 9.81 29.34 13.33
CA TRP A 173 10.13 30.23 14.45
C TRP A 173 10.97 29.54 15.53
N ILE A 174 10.76 28.24 15.73
CA ILE A 174 11.60 27.45 16.61
C ILE A 174 13.02 27.25 15.97
N TRP A 175 13.12 27.13 14.63
CA TRP A 175 14.40 27.07 13.88
C TRP A 175 15.14 28.41 13.75
N LYS A 176 14.44 29.54 13.91
CA LYS A 176 14.95 30.88 13.58
C LYS A 176 16.24 31.26 14.29
N ALA A 177 16.61 30.60 15.39
CA ALA A 177 17.89 30.82 16.08
C ALA A 177 19.13 30.76 15.15
N GLU A 178 19.01 30.17 13.96
CA GLU A 178 20.09 29.98 12.99
C GLU A 178 20.03 30.88 11.73
N THR A 179 19.03 31.78 11.60
CA THR A 179 18.90 32.66 10.41
C THR A 179 18.24 34.02 10.68
N ASP A 180 18.74 35.08 10.02
CA ASP A 180 18.16 36.43 10.05
C ASP A 180 16.94 36.59 9.11
N GLN A 181 16.67 35.59 8.26
CA GLN A 181 15.57 35.65 7.30
C GLN A 181 14.20 35.51 7.97
N THR A 182 13.17 36.06 7.36
CA THR A 182 11.77 35.77 7.70
C THR A 182 11.34 34.42 7.10
N PHE A 183 10.26 33.82 7.64
CA PHE A 183 9.68 32.60 7.07
C PHE A 183 9.32 32.78 5.60
N GLN A 184 8.69 33.90 5.26
CA GLN A 184 8.27 34.23 3.90
C GLN A 184 9.46 34.35 2.94
N GLU A 185 10.53 35.04 3.34
CA GLU A 185 11.75 35.15 2.54
C GLU A 185 12.41 33.78 2.31
N LEU A 186 12.42 32.93 3.34
CA LEU A 186 12.97 31.58 3.25
C LEU A 186 12.13 30.70 2.31
N GLN A 187 10.80 30.76 2.43
CA GLN A 187 9.85 30.03 1.60
C GLN A 187 9.96 30.47 0.12
N GLN A 188 10.01 31.78 -0.14
CA GLN A 188 10.24 32.32 -1.48
C GLN A 188 11.59 31.89 -2.05
N ALA A 189 12.66 31.94 -1.24
CA ALA A 189 13.99 31.51 -1.68
C ALA A 189 14.05 30.00 -1.94
N TYR A 190 13.33 29.18 -1.17
CA TYR A 190 13.19 27.75 -1.43
C TYR A 190 12.45 27.50 -2.74
N VAL A 191 11.30 28.15 -2.94
CA VAL A 191 10.53 28.05 -4.19
C VAL A 191 11.38 28.47 -5.39
N ALA A 192 12.07 29.60 -5.29
CA ALA A 192 12.96 30.09 -6.33
C ALA A 192 14.14 29.16 -6.63
N HIS A 193 14.67 28.49 -5.59
CA HIS A 193 15.78 27.58 -5.75
C HIS A 193 15.37 26.28 -6.45
N PHE A 194 14.32 25.62 -5.96
CA PHE A 194 13.97 24.26 -6.39
C PHE A 194 13.04 24.23 -7.60
N TYR A 195 12.21 25.25 -7.79
CA TYR A 195 11.12 25.21 -8.76
C TYR A 195 11.26 26.20 -9.92
N GLU A 196 12.12 27.21 -9.77
CA GLU A 196 12.31 28.25 -10.81
C GLU A 196 13.65 28.13 -11.57
N LYS A 197 14.72 27.61 -10.94
CA LYS A 197 16.07 27.56 -11.56
C LYS A 197 16.33 26.33 -12.45
N ASN A 198 15.33 25.47 -12.71
CA ASN A 198 15.45 24.29 -13.58
C ASN A 198 16.69 23.42 -13.29
N LYS A 199 17.22 23.39 -12.06
CA LYS A 199 18.33 22.51 -11.72
C LYS A 199 17.79 21.08 -11.65
N GLU A 200 18.10 20.27 -12.68
CA GLU A 200 17.70 18.87 -12.78
C GLU A 200 18.27 17.99 -11.67
N SER A 201 19.26 18.47 -10.93
CA SER A 201 19.88 17.75 -9.83
C SER A 201 19.86 18.57 -8.54
N TRP A 202 19.70 17.83 -7.44
CA TRP A 202 20.13 18.24 -6.12
C TRP A 202 21.62 18.64 -6.17
N ASP A 203 21.89 19.92 -6.46
CA ASP A 203 23.24 20.45 -6.44
C ASP A 203 23.74 20.45 -4.98
N PHE A 204 24.69 19.54 -4.70
CA PHE A 204 25.07 19.07 -3.36
C PHE A 204 25.45 20.21 -2.40
N ALA A 205 26.10 21.27 -2.89
CA ALA A 205 26.53 22.38 -2.03
C ALA A 205 25.35 23.26 -1.58
N THR A 206 24.39 23.51 -2.48
CA THR A 206 23.18 24.28 -2.17
C THR A 206 22.14 23.47 -1.44
N SER A 207 21.99 22.18 -1.79
CA SER A 207 21.12 21.28 -1.05
C SER A 207 21.63 21.10 0.37
N ASN A 208 22.94 20.99 0.61
CA ASN A 208 23.45 20.89 1.98
C ASN A 208 23.03 22.10 2.83
N ARG A 209 23.21 23.34 2.36
CA ARG A 209 22.73 24.53 3.10
C ARG A 209 21.22 24.49 3.35
N TRP A 210 20.41 24.16 2.35
CA TRP A 210 18.95 24.07 2.53
C TRP A 210 18.54 22.93 3.47
N ASN A 211 19.20 21.79 3.38
CA ASN A 211 18.94 20.64 4.23
C ASN A 211 19.33 20.92 5.68
N GLN A 212 20.41 21.67 5.90
CA GLN A 212 20.80 22.13 7.24
C GLN A 212 19.76 23.08 7.83
N LEU A 213 19.26 24.02 7.02
CA LEU A 213 18.33 25.04 7.49
C LEU A 213 16.87 24.57 7.57
N THR A 214 16.51 23.51 6.83
CA THR A 214 15.10 23.22 6.55
C THR A 214 14.67 21.76 6.75
N CYS A 215 15.57 20.87 7.14
CA CYS A 215 15.27 19.44 7.23
C CYS A 215 15.70 18.82 8.56
N MET A 216 14.93 17.84 9.02
CA MET A 216 15.24 16.99 10.16
C MET A 216 15.23 15.53 9.74
N GLN A 217 16.27 14.78 10.12
CA GLN A 217 16.31 13.34 9.94
C GLN A 217 15.73 12.64 11.16
N ILE A 218 14.77 11.75 10.95
CA ILE A 218 14.04 11.08 12.03
C ILE A 218 13.76 9.63 11.69
N LYS A 219 13.72 8.78 12.73
CA LYS A 219 13.26 7.40 12.64
C LYS A 219 11.82 7.31 13.12
N ILE A 220 10.91 7.06 12.20
CA ILE A 220 9.48 6.91 12.50
C ILE A 220 9.17 5.41 12.58
N PRO A 221 8.67 4.89 13.72
CA PRO A 221 8.15 3.52 13.78
C PRO A 221 7.00 3.33 12.79
N VAL A 222 6.88 2.12 12.22
CA VAL A 222 5.68 1.77 11.46
C VAL A 222 4.53 1.59 12.44
N PHE A 223 3.49 2.40 12.35
CA PHE A 223 2.37 2.36 13.30
C PHE A 223 1.19 1.51 12.82
N PRO A 224 0.49 0.81 13.74
CA PRO A 224 -0.83 0.24 13.49
C PRO A 224 -1.82 1.30 13.00
N ALA A 225 -2.77 0.91 12.15
CA ALA A 225 -3.69 1.85 11.51
C ALA A 225 -4.67 2.51 12.50
N ASP A 226 -4.93 1.86 13.63
CA ASP A 226 -5.86 2.27 14.69
C ASP A 226 -5.18 2.98 15.87
N MET A 227 -3.85 3.12 15.85
CA MET A 227 -3.12 3.81 16.91
C MET A 227 -3.40 5.31 16.87
N ASP A 228 -3.75 5.89 18.01
CA ASP A 228 -4.01 7.32 18.14
C ASP A 228 -2.79 8.17 17.80
N THR A 229 -3.00 9.31 17.13
CA THR A 229 -1.91 10.20 16.71
C THR A 229 -1.09 10.72 17.89
N GLY A 230 -1.71 10.99 19.05
CA GLY A 230 -0.98 11.40 20.26
C GLY A 230 -0.04 10.30 20.74
N GLU A 231 -0.50 9.05 20.78
CA GLU A 231 0.36 7.91 21.10
C GLU A 231 1.49 7.73 20.08
N GLN A 232 1.19 7.86 18.78
CA GLN A 232 2.21 7.79 17.73
C GLN A 232 3.32 8.83 17.97
N MET A 233 2.95 10.07 18.29
CA MET A 233 3.93 11.13 18.56
C MET A 233 4.76 10.84 19.81
N GLU A 234 4.18 10.31 20.90
CA GLU A 234 4.97 9.91 22.07
C GLU A 234 5.97 8.81 21.73
N ARG A 235 5.59 7.82 20.92
CA ARG A 235 6.51 6.78 20.43
C ARG A 235 7.63 7.37 19.57
N ILE A 236 7.34 8.38 18.75
CA ILE A 236 8.38 9.08 17.99
C ILE A 236 9.36 9.77 18.95
N ARG A 237 8.85 10.49 19.96
CA ARG A 237 9.67 11.16 20.98
C ARG A 237 10.53 10.19 21.80
N GLU A 238 9.99 9.06 22.24
CA GLU A 238 10.74 8.00 22.95
C GLU A 238 11.95 7.50 22.14
N ASN A 239 11.81 7.47 20.81
CA ASN A 239 12.87 7.05 19.90
C ASN A 239 13.79 8.21 19.48
N PHE A 240 13.43 9.45 19.81
CA PHE A 240 14.20 10.64 19.48
C PHE A 240 15.34 10.81 20.50
N GLY A 241 16.59 10.66 20.05
CA GLY A 241 17.78 10.87 20.89
C GLY A 241 18.48 9.60 21.44
N SER A 242 17.98 8.40 21.15
CA SER A 242 18.63 7.14 21.57
C SER A 242 19.86 6.74 20.75
N GLU A 243 20.16 7.46 19.66
CA GLU A 243 21.31 7.20 18.78
C GLU A 243 22.06 8.50 18.41
N PRO A 244 23.39 8.44 18.20
CA PRO A 244 24.27 9.61 18.08
C PRO A 244 24.19 10.36 16.75
N PHE A 245 23.09 10.27 16.00
CA PHE A 245 22.89 11.08 14.79
C PHE A 245 22.40 12.49 15.16
N ARG A 246 23.15 13.20 16.00
CA ARG A 246 22.96 14.63 16.23
C ARG A 246 23.65 15.37 15.10
N LEU A 247 22.90 15.73 14.06
CA LEU A 247 23.38 16.77 13.16
C LEU A 247 23.16 18.16 13.78
N TYR A 248 22.13 18.39 14.61
CA TYR A 248 21.88 19.68 15.28
C TYR A 248 21.26 19.50 16.68
N ASP A 249 21.84 20.14 17.71
CA ASP A 249 21.59 19.87 19.15
C ASP A 249 20.23 20.36 19.69
N ASN A 250 19.44 21.13 18.93
CA ASN A 250 18.26 21.86 19.43
C ASN A 250 16.92 21.37 18.85
N GLN A 251 16.79 20.09 18.48
CA GLN A 251 15.69 19.63 17.62
C GLN A 251 14.44 18.98 18.26
N LEU A 252 14.28 19.04 19.59
CA LEU A 252 13.15 18.39 20.28
C LEU A 252 11.78 19.10 20.23
N PRO A 253 11.65 20.45 20.22
CA PRO A 253 10.34 21.10 20.33
C PRO A 253 9.40 20.94 19.12
N TYR A 254 9.85 20.31 18.02
CA TYR A 254 9.06 20.20 16.77
C TYR A 254 8.07 19.04 16.76
N LEU A 255 8.23 18.08 17.68
CA LEU A 255 7.37 16.91 17.77
C LEU A 255 6.03 17.20 18.48
N ASP A 256 5.74 18.47 18.75
CA ASP A 256 4.43 18.90 19.24
C ASP A 256 3.39 19.00 18.11
N TYR A 257 3.85 19.02 16.85
CA TYR A 257 3.00 19.05 15.66
C TYR A 257 3.05 17.74 14.90
N ALA A 258 1.89 17.13 14.66
CA ALA A 258 1.77 15.82 14.03
C ALA A 258 1.33 15.86 12.56
N SER A 259 1.05 17.04 11.98
CA SER A 259 0.41 17.12 10.66
C SER A 259 1.25 16.52 9.52
N PHE A 260 2.58 16.51 9.65
CA PHE A 260 3.48 15.86 8.70
C PHE A 260 3.27 14.34 8.64
N LEU A 261 2.83 13.72 9.75
CA LEU A 261 2.79 12.27 9.92
C LEU A 261 1.78 11.63 8.96
N ARG A 262 0.66 12.31 8.69
CA ARG A 262 -0.37 11.87 7.75
C ARG A 262 0.19 11.72 6.34
N ASP A 263 0.87 12.74 5.83
CA ASP A 263 1.43 12.71 4.48
C ASP A 263 2.60 11.72 4.39
N TYR A 264 3.41 11.65 5.44
CA TYR A 264 4.46 10.64 5.56
C TYR A 264 3.91 9.20 5.47
N GLN A 265 2.89 8.86 6.27
CA GLN A 265 2.29 7.52 6.27
C GLN A 265 1.65 7.19 4.92
N ARG A 266 0.90 8.15 4.36
CA ARG A 266 0.16 7.99 3.10
C ARG A 266 1.08 7.83 1.88
N LEU A 267 2.13 8.64 1.77
CA LEU A 267 2.93 8.71 0.55
C LEU A 267 4.27 8.00 0.65
N HIS A 268 4.93 8.05 1.80
CA HIS A 268 6.27 7.52 1.95
C HIS A 268 6.23 6.09 2.49
N GLU A 269 5.63 5.90 3.67
CA GLU A 269 5.60 4.58 4.29
C GLU A 269 4.83 3.56 3.46
N TYR A 270 3.63 3.94 2.99
CA TYR A 270 2.82 3.06 2.17
C TYR A 270 3.55 2.65 0.88
N ASN A 271 4.02 3.62 0.08
CA ASN A 271 4.58 3.32 -1.24
C ASN A 271 5.95 2.62 -1.20
N PHE A 272 6.80 2.93 -0.23
CA PHE A 272 8.17 2.40 -0.19
C PHE A 272 8.32 1.16 0.67
N LEU A 273 7.43 0.92 1.64
CA LEU A 273 7.55 -0.21 2.57
C LEU A 273 6.32 -1.12 2.57
N ILE A 274 5.13 -0.58 2.79
CA ILE A 274 3.92 -1.41 2.99
C ILE A 274 3.46 -2.07 1.69
N LEU A 275 3.28 -1.28 0.63
CA LEU A 275 2.79 -1.76 -0.67
C LEU A 275 3.73 -2.80 -1.29
N PRO A 276 5.08 -2.64 -1.27
CA PRO A 276 5.97 -3.70 -1.73
C PRO A 276 5.86 -5.01 -0.97
N ILE A 277 5.77 -4.97 0.36
CA ILE A 277 5.54 -6.18 1.15
C ILE A 277 4.19 -6.79 0.78
N LEU A 278 3.13 -5.99 0.78
CA LEU A 278 1.75 -6.41 0.50
C LEU A 278 1.61 -7.08 -0.85
N ALA A 279 2.20 -6.50 -1.89
CA ALA A 279 2.15 -7.02 -3.25
C ALA A 279 2.79 -8.42 -3.34
N LEU A 280 3.95 -8.64 -2.71
CA LEU A 280 4.64 -9.92 -2.71
C LEU A 280 3.89 -10.99 -1.92
N ILE A 281 3.43 -10.67 -0.70
CA ILE A 281 2.74 -11.66 0.14
C ILE A 281 1.33 -11.99 -0.36
N LYS A 282 0.67 -11.12 -1.13
CA LYS A 282 -0.63 -11.43 -1.75
C LYS A 282 -0.53 -12.34 -2.97
N VAL A 283 0.64 -12.47 -3.59
CA VAL A 283 0.84 -13.37 -4.74
C VAL A 283 1.55 -14.67 -4.40
N SER A 284 2.25 -14.71 -3.26
CA SER A 284 3.08 -15.84 -2.86
C SER A 284 2.67 -16.39 -1.50
N PRO A 285 2.10 -17.61 -1.43
CA PRO A 285 1.79 -18.25 -0.17
C PRO A 285 3.05 -18.49 0.69
N ASN A 286 4.20 -18.81 0.08
CA ASN A 286 5.44 -19.00 0.85
C ASN A 286 6.02 -17.69 1.38
N ALA A 287 5.98 -16.59 0.61
CA ALA A 287 6.36 -15.28 1.11
C ALA A 287 5.42 -14.82 2.24
N CYS A 288 4.11 -15.05 2.09
CA CYS A 288 3.13 -14.78 3.15
C CYS A 288 3.45 -15.58 4.42
N LEU A 289 3.68 -16.89 4.31
CA LEU A 289 4.03 -17.72 5.46
C LEU A 289 5.34 -17.26 6.12
N TYR A 290 6.36 -16.92 5.34
CA TYR A 290 7.62 -16.38 5.85
C TYR A 290 7.41 -15.08 6.63
N PHE A 291 6.66 -14.12 6.07
CA PHE A 291 6.32 -12.86 6.74
C PHE A 291 5.61 -13.11 8.08
N LEU A 292 4.57 -13.95 8.07
CA LEU A 292 3.75 -14.26 9.23
C LEU A 292 4.49 -15.10 10.29
N SER A 293 5.45 -15.94 9.88
CA SER A 293 6.26 -16.74 10.80
C SER A 293 7.05 -15.88 11.76
N GLN A 294 7.30 -14.61 11.39
CA GLN A 294 8.07 -13.68 12.20
C GLN A 294 9.47 -14.21 12.55
N ASN A 295 10.05 -15.09 11.72
CA ASN A 295 11.41 -15.59 11.88
C ASN A 295 12.49 -14.62 11.36
N TRP A 296 12.12 -13.38 11.13
CA TRP A 296 12.99 -12.28 10.71
C TRP A 296 13.09 -11.22 11.83
N GLN A 297 14.16 -10.43 11.78
CA GLN A 297 14.47 -9.40 12.79
C GLN A 297 13.97 -8.03 12.36
N GLY A 298 13.61 -7.18 13.35
CA GLY A 298 13.32 -5.78 13.10
C GLY A 298 14.50 -5.05 12.44
N PHE A 299 14.20 -4.01 11.68
CA PHE A 299 15.20 -3.22 10.96
C PHE A 299 14.78 -1.76 10.86
N THR A 300 15.73 -0.89 10.55
CA THR A 300 15.44 0.48 10.13
C THR A 300 15.55 0.56 8.61
N PHE A 301 14.44 0.82 7.93
CA PHE A 301 14.39 1.01 6.49
C PHE A 301 14.76 2.45 6.14
N SER A 302 15.78 2.65 5.33
CA SER A 302 16.13 3.98 4.82
C SER A 302 15.68 4.10 3.38
N VAL A 303 14.83 5.08 3.09
CA VAL A 303 14.70 5.58 1.72
C VAL A 303 16.01 6.32 1.44
N GLU A 304 16.68 6.06 0.31
CA GLU A 304 17.95 6.72 -0.05
C GLU A 304 17.71 8.22 -0.20
N LEU A 305 17.83 8.96 0.91
CA LEU A 305 17.27 10.29 1.00
C LEU A 305 18.30 11.40 0.78
N PHE A 306 19.62 11.13 0.81
CA PHE A 306 20.63 12.22 0.76
C PHE A 306 21.90 11.97 -0.05
N TYR A 307 22.13 10.79 -0.63
CA TYR A 307 23.44 10.51 -1.23
C TYR A 307 23.30 9.67 -2.49
N GLY A 308 23.78 10.23 -3.61
CA GLY A 308 24.03 9.46 -4.82
C GLY A 308 24.88 8.25 -4.48
N GLY A 309 24.26 7.09 -4.49
CA GLY A 309 24.94 5.79 -4.41
C GLY A 309 25.62 5.48 -3.08
N GLN A 310 24.86 5.42 -1.98
CA GLN A 310 25.22 4.52 -0.88
C GLN A 310 24.00 3.78 -0.33
N LYS A 311 23.88 2.53 -0.81
CA LYS A 311 23.29 1.35 -0.15
C LYS A 311 22.29 1.68 0.95
N GLY A 312 21.01 1.71 0.63
CA GLY A 312 19.98 1.41 1.64
C GLY A 312 20.35 0.11 2.37
N PRO A 313 20.12 -0.01 3.69
CA PRO A 313 20.36 -1.26 4.40
C PRO A 313 19.60 -2.36 3.65
N SER A 314 20.28 -3.49 3.43
CA SER A 314 19.67 -4.68 2.84
C SER A 314 18.43 -5.04 3.64
N CYS A 315 17.25 -4.83 3.05
CA CYS A 315 16.01 -5.30 3.66
C CYS A 315 15.92 -6.80 3.38
N ASP A 316 16.59 -7.59 4.22
CA ASP A 316 16.61 -9.06 4.10
C ASP A 316 15.19 -9.62 4.03
N LEU A 317 14.25 -8.97 4.74
CA LEU A 317 12.83 -9.27 4.61
C LEU A 317 12.36 -9.15 3.16
N LEU A 318 12.47 -7.97 2.54
CA LEU A 318 12.02 -7.76 1.15
C LEU A 318 12.76 -8.66 0.15
N VAL A 319 14.06 -8.89 0.34
CA VAL A 319 14.85 -9.81 -0.50
C VAL A 319 14.28 -11.23 -0.42
N ASN A 320 14.06 -11.73 0.80
CA ASN A 320 13.53 -13.09 1.01
C ASN A 320 12.09 -13.21 0.49
N LEU A 321 11.23 -12.22 0.77
CA LEU A 321 9.87 -12.18 0.22
C LEU A 321 9.88 -12.21 -1.30
N PHE A 322 10.77 -11.43 -1.92
CA PHE A 322 10.89 -11.35 -3.37
C PHE A 322 11.32 -12.68 -4.00
N PHE A 323 12.36 -13.33 -3.47
CA PHE A 323 12.81 -14.62 -3.99
C PHE A 323 11.82 -15.77 -3.74
N LEU A 324 11.14 -15.77 -2.58
CA LEU A 324 10.04 -16.71 -2.33
C LEU A 324 8.89 -16.49 -3.33
N ALA A 325 8.56 -15.23 -3.62
CA ALA A 325 7.54 -14.91 -4.59
C ALA A 325 7.92 -15.31 -6.01
N ILE A 326 9.17 -15.08 -6.44
CA ILE A 326 9.67 -15.60 -7.72
C ILE A 326 9.51 -17.11 -7.78
N ASN A 327 9.95 -17.84 -6.75
CA ASN A 327 9.90 -19.29 -6.73
C ASN A 327 8.46 -19.83 -6.81
N ASP A 328 7.50 -19.20 -6.13
CA ASP A 328 6.09 -19.58 -6.23
C ASP A 328 5.53 -19.29 -7.62
N MET A 329 5.86 -18.12 -8.19
CA MET A 329 5.37 -17.69 -9.49
C MET A 329 5.99 -18.47 -10.66
N THR A 330 7.22 -18.98 -10.55
CA THR A 330 7.81 -19.86 -11.57
C THR A 330 7.16 -21.24 -11.58
N GLN A 331 6.69 -21.72 -10.43
CA GLN A 331 5.91 -22.96 -10.32
C GLN A 331 4.47 -22.79 -10.79
N ASN A 332 3.89 -21.59 -10.62
CA ASN A 332 2.57 -21.26 -11.13
C ASN A 332 2.49 -19.77 -11.54
N PRO A 333 2.59 -19.47 -12.86
CA PRO A 333 2.65 -18.09 -13.34
C PRO A 333 1.34 -17.31 -13.24
N ARG A 334 0.28 -17.90 -12.66
CA ARG A 334 -1.02 -17.24 -12.50
C ARG A 334 -1.05 -16.42 -11.21
N THR A 335 -1.53 -15.19 -11.32
CA THR A 335 -1.83 -14.35 -10.16
C THR A 335 -3.10 -14.85 -9.44
N PRO A 336 -3.15 -14.82 -8.10
CA PRO A 336 -4.35 -15.17 -7.36
C PRO A 336 -5.51 -14.19 -7.67
N LEU A 337 -6.72 -14.71 -7.92
CA LEU A 337 -7.88 -13.93 -8.42
C LEU A 337 -8.21 -12.69 -7.58
N ASN A 338 -8.24 -12.82 -6.25
CA ASN A 338 -8.58 -11.72 -5.32
C ASN A 338 -7.36 -10.94 -4.80
N SER A 339 -6.19 -11.07 -5.45
CA SER A 339 -4.99 -10.29 -5.11
C SER A 339 -5.12 -8.84 -5.56
N ILE A 340 -4.36 -7.92 -4.97
CA ILE A 340 -4.20 -6.54 -5.50
C ILE A 340 -3.36 -6.51 -6.79
N VAL A 341 -2.66 -7.60 -7.08
CA VAL A 341 -1.79 -7.77 -8.25
C VAL A 341 -2.59 -8.36 -9.40
N SER A 342 -2.55 -7.70 -10.55
CA SER A 342 -3.16 -8.18 -11.79
C SER A 342 -2.24 -9.15 -12.53
N ARG A 343 -0.96 -8.79 -12.70
CA ARG A 343 0.05 -9.62 -13.38
C ARG A 343 1.47 -9.30 -12.92
N ILE A 344 2.41 -10.19 -13.20
CA ILE A 344 3.83 -10.02 -12.88
C ILE A 344 4.66 -10.38 -14.12
N HIS A 345 5.66 -9.55 -14.42
CA HIS A 345 6.66 -9.81 -15.45
C HIS A 345 8.05 -9.86 -14.84
N PHE A 346 8.90 -10.75 -15.35
CA PHE A 346 10.32 -10.88 -14.94
C PHE A 346 11.21 -10.68 -16.16
N ARG A 347 12.19 -9.77 -16.08
CA ARG A 347 13.18 -9.39 -17.12
C ARG A 347 12.59 -8.85 -18.45
N ASP A 348 11.62 -9.53 -19.05
CA ASP A 348 10.93 -9.13 -20.27
C ASP A 348 9.74 -8.20 -19.95
N ILE A 349 10.05 -7.06 -19.35
CA ILE A 349 9.05 -6.06 -18.96
C ILE A 349 8.55 -5.34 -20.23
N PRO A 350 7.23 -5.31 -20.50
CA PRO A 350 6.66 -4.60 -21.63
C PRO A 350 7.09 -3.14 -21.69
N ARG A 351 7.22 -2.60 -22.91
CA ARG A 351 7.44 -1.16 -23.11
C ARG A 351 6.21 -0.39 -22.67
N GLU A 352 6.42 0.69 -21.93
CA GLU A 352 5.36 1.60 -21.49
C GLU A 352 5.66 3.02 -22.00
N LEU A 353 4.60 3.78 -22.25
CA LEU A 353 4.73 5.19 -22.61
C LEU A 353 5.25 5.97 -21.40
N ASP A 354 6.24 6.83 -21.59
CA ASP A 354 6.68 7.79 -20.59
C ASP A 354 5.71 8.99 -20.49
N SER A 355 5.99 9.92 -19.58
CA SER A 355 5.17 11.13 -19.41
C SER A 355 5.14 12.06 -20.65
N LYS A 356 6.01 11.81 -21.62
CA LYS A 356 6.10 12.54 -22.90
C LYS A 356 5.48 11.74 -24.06
N GLY A 357 4.97 10.53 -23.80
CA GLY A 357 4.40 9.64 -24.81
C GLY A 357 5.43 8.83 -25.62
N ASN A 358 6.67 8.67 -25.14
CA ASN A 358 7.67 7.80 -25.77
C ASN A 358 7.64 6.40 -25.17
N LEU A 359 7.81 5.36 -25.98
CA LEU A 359 7.94 3.99 -25.47
C LEU A 359 9.31 3.77 -24.83
N THR A 360 9.31 3.44 -23.54
CA THR A 360 10.52 3.14 -22.74
C THR A 360 10.42 1.75 -22.12
N THR A 361 11.56 1.07 -21.97
CA THR A 361 11.68 -0.17 -21.16
C THR A 361 12.29 0.17 -19.81
N GLU A 362 11.63 -0.24 -18.73
CA GLU A 362 12.21 -0.17 -17.40
C GLU A 362 13.28 -1.26 -17.23
N ASN A 363 14.45 -0.86 -16.75
CA ASN A 363 15.51 -1.82 -16.41
C ASN A 363 15.31 -2.32 -14.97
N ALA A 364 14.30 -3.16 -14.76
CA ALA A 364 14.01 -3.81 -13.48
C ALA A 364 14.06 -5.33 -13.61
N LEU A 365 14.29 -6.02 -12.50
CA LEU A 365 14.23 -7.48 -12.46
C LEU A 365 12.79 -7.99 -12.57
N ALA A 366 11.85 -7.29 -11.94
CA ALA A 366 10.43 -7.60 -11.98
C ALA A 366 9.56 -6.35 -12.06
N ALA A 367 8.42 -6.47 -12.74
CA ALA A 367 7.33 -5.50 -12.75
C ALA A 367 6.06 -6.17 -12.26
N VAL A 368 5.52 -5.68 -11.14
CA VAL A 368 4.27 -6.14 -10.53
C VAL A 368 3.19 -5.12 -10.86
N TYR A 369 2.27 -5.52 -11.73
CA TYR A 369 1.14 -4.69 -12.15
C TYR A 369 0.04 -4.80 -11.11
N LEU A 370 -0.36 -3.68 -10.55
CA LEU A 370 -1.43 -3.58 -9.58
C LEU A 370 -2.76 -3.33 -10.30
N LYS A 371 -3.86 -3.68 -9.62
CA LYS A 371 -5.22 -3.46 -10.14
C LYS A 371 -5.60 -1.98 -10.17
N ASN A 372 -5.03 -1.17 -9.29
CA ASN A 372 -5.18 0.29 -9.30
C ASN A 372 -4.26 0.98 -10.34
N TYR A 373 -3.89 0.29 -11.43
CA TYR A 373 -3.14 0.82 -12.57
C TYR A 373 -1.76 1.42 -12.23
N HIS A 374 -1.21 1.01 -11.10
CA HIS A 374 0.18 1.26 -10.78
C HIS A 374 1.03 0.06 -11.15
N THR A 375 2.29 0.30 -11.49
CA THR A 375 3.30 -0.73 -11.69
C THR A 375 4.37 -0.55 -10.63
N LEU A 376 4.56 -1.58 -9.81
CA LEU A 376 5.61 -1.63 -8.80
C LEU A 376 6.78 -2.44 -9.34
N TYR A 377 7.93 -1.79 -9.45
CA TYR A 377 9.15 -2.42 -9.93
C TYR A 377 10.02 -2.88 -8.78
N TYR A 378 10.72 -3.98 -9.03
CA TYR A 378 11.73 -4.52 -8.12
C TYR A 378 13.02 -4.74 -8.91
N ASP A 379 14.12 -4.26 -8.36
CA ASP A 379 15.45 -4.61 -8.84
C ASP A 379 16.29 -5.11 -7.68
N VAL A 380 17.12 -6.11 -7.94
CA VAL A 380 17.95 -6.77 -6.94
C VAL A 380 19.36 -6.84 -7.47
N GLY A 381 20.31 -6.43 -6.64
CA GLY A 381 21.71 -6.59 -6.94
C GLY A 381 22.49 -7.11 -5.75
N PHE A 382 23.77 -7.35 -5.98
CA PHE A 382 24.71 -7.68 -4.93
C PHE A 382 25.81 -6.64 -4.88
N SER A 383 26.34 -6.38 -3.69
CA SER A 383 27.49 -5.50 -3.54
C SER A 383 28.78 -6.30 -3.60
N THR A 384 29.65 -5.94 -4.53
CA THR A 384 31.02 -6.44 -4.61
C THR A 384 32.01 -5.63 -3.76
N LYS A 385 31.58 -4.51 -3.16
CA LYS A 385 32.42 -3.71 -2.26
C LYS A 385 32.63 -4.49 -0.95
N GLY A 386 33.81 -5.12 -0.84
CA GLY A 386 34.20 -6.04 0.22
C GLY A 386 34.90 -7.30 -0.31
N VAL A 387 34.76 -7.61 -1.60
CA VAL A 387 35.53 -8.66 -2.29
C VAL A 387 36.64 -7.98 -3.07
N GLU A 388 37.68 -7.52 -2.37
CA GLU A 388 38.98 -7.46 -3.03
C GLU A 388 39.35 -8.88 -3.40
N SER A 389 39.48 -9.10 -4.70
CA SER A 389 39.81 -10.35 -5.35
C SER A 389 41.16 -10.90 -4.88
N SER A 390 41.18 -11.65 -3.79
CA SER A 390 42.15 -12.74 -3.63
C SER A 390 41.50 -13.99 -4.22
N GLY A 391 41.93 -14.39 -5.41
CA GLY A 391 41.35 -15.48 -6.21
C GLY A 391 41.44 -16.85 -5.55
N ILE A 392 40.56 -17.11 -4.59
CA ILE A 392 40.34 -18.43 -3.99
C ILE A 392 38.85 -18.74 -4.04
N THR A 393 38.56 -19.94 -4.53
CA THR A 393 37.27 -20.57 -4.81
C THR A 393 36.23 -20.38 -3.69
N PRO A 394 34.92 -20.25 -4.00
CA PRO A 394 33.89 -20.10 -2.99
C PRO A 394 33.73 -21.41 -2.19
N ILE A 395 33.93 -21.34 -0.88
CA ILE A 395 33.64 -22.43 0.07
C ILE A 395 32.15 -22.33 0.51
N PRO A 396 31.44 -23.45 0.76
CA PRO A 396 30.01 -23.42 1.07
C PRO A 396 29.72 -22.76 2.42
N TYR A 397 28.69 -21.91 2.43
CA TYR A 397 28.12 -21.20 3.57
C TYR A 397 27.76 -22.18 4.71
N GLN A 398 28.52 -22.18 5.81
CA GLN A 398 28.07 -22.73 7.09
C GLN A 398 28.20 -21.68 8.20
N GLN A 399 27.02 -21.29 8.69
CA GLN A 399 26.68 -21.03 10.10
C GLN A 399 27.82 -20.53 10.99
N ASN A 400 28.04 -19.22 11.00
CA ASN A 400 28.43 -18.44 12.18
C ASN A 400 28.12 -16.97 11.90
N ALA A 401 26.82 -16.65 11.85
CA ALA A 401 26.33 -15.28 11.71
C ALA A 401 26.35 -14.57 13.08
N GLN A 402 27.54 -14.25 13.56
CA GLN A 402 27.73 -13.17 14.51
C GLN A 402 28.90 -12.33 14.02
N GLN A 403 28.57 -11.11 13.57
CA GLN A 403 29.49 -9.99 13.34
C GLN A 403 30.39 -10.04 12.09
N SER A 404 29.83 -10.26 10.89
CA SER A 404 30.47 -9.76 9.65
C SER A 404 29.64 -8.64 9.03
N GLU A 405 30.22 -7.44 9.02
CA GLU A 405 29.74 -6.25 8.33
C GLU A 405 29.52 -6.49 6.84
N GLY A 406 28.39 -6.00 6.32
CA GLY A 406 28.10 -5.88 4.89
C GLY A 406 27.37 -7.07 4.28
N LEU A 407 26.04 -7.10 4.41
CA LEU A 407 25.21 -7.99 3.60
C LEU A 407 25.43 -7.74 2.10
N ALA A 408 25.59 -8.84 1.38
CA ALA A 408 26.00 -8.87 -0.02
C ALA A 408 24.88 -8.51 -0.99
N PHE A 409 23.64 -8.24 -0.58
CA PHE A 409 22.49 -8.04 -1.49
C PHE A 409 21.69 -6.77 -1.15
N TRP A 410 21.12 -6.13 -2.16
CA TRP A 410 20.22 -4.99 -2.01
C TRP A 410 18.97 -5.20 -2.88
N ILE A 411 17.84 -4.61 -2.45
CA ILE A 411 16.61 -4.57 -3.23
C ILE A 411 16.13 -3.13 -3.33
N LYS A 412 15.82 -2.69 -4.55
CA LYS A 412 15.27 -1.37 -4.84
C LYS A 412 13.84 -1.55 -5.35
N THR A 413 12.95 -0.71 -4.85
CA THR A 413 11.54 -0.67 -5.30
C THR A 413 11.18 0.74 -5.75
N TRP A 414 10.36 0.85 -6.79
CA TRP A 414 9.79 2.13 -7.21
C TRP A 414 8.42 1.91 -7.86
N LEU A 415 7.53 2.85 -7.63
CA LEU A 415 6.15 2.82 -8.12
C LEU A 415 6.02 3.77 -9.32
N LYS A 416 5.32 3.34 -10.38
CA LYS A 416 4.91 4.21 -11.49
C LYS A 416 3.41 4.07 -11.77
N ARG A 417 2.83 5.12 -12.35
CA ARG A 417 1.46 5.13 -12.88
C ARG A 417 1.45 4.66 -14.33
N GLN A 418 0.37 4.00 -14.73
CA GLN A 418 0.09 3.71 -16.14
C GLN A 418 -0.59 4.91 -16.80
N TYR A 419 0.15 5.75 -17.52
CA TYR A 419 -0.24 7.09 -18.00
C TYR A 419 -1.56 7.24 -18.79
N ALA A 420 -2.27 6.17 -19.15
CA ALA A 420 -3.49 6.27 -19.94
C ALA A 420 -4.67 6.95 -19.21
N MET A 421 -4.69 6.95 -17.88
CA MET A 421 -5.83 7.46 -17.10
C MET A 421 -5.60 8.84 -16.48
N TRP A 422 -4.35 9.18 -16.19
CA TRP A 422 -3.96 10.41 -15.50
C TRP A 422 -3.67 11.54 -16.48
N TYR A 423 -3.66 12.79 -15.98
CA TYR A 423 -3.22 13.91 -16.80
C TYR A 423 -1.74 13.75 -17.16
N GLN A 424 -1.45 13.93 -18.44
CA GLN A 424 -0.12 14.14 -18.99
C GLN A 424 0.17 15.62 -19.10
N GLU A 425 1.45 15.98 -19.19
CA GLU A 425 1.85 17.39 -19.26
C GLU A 425 1.23 18.12 -20.45
N ILE A 426 1.11 17.44 -21.61
CA ILE A 426 0.49 17.99 -22.81
C ILE A 426 -1.01 18.26 -22.66
N GLU A 427 -1.65 17.69 -21.65
CA GLU A 427 -3.10 17.84 -21.43
C GLU A 427 -3.42 19.04 -20.53
N ILE A 428 -2.41 19.62 -19.86
CA ILE A 428 -2.52 20.88 -19.13
C ILE A 428 -2.23 22.04 -20.09
N LYS A 429 -3.29 22.74 -20.51
CA LYS A 429 -3.21 23.84 -21.48
C LYS A 429 -2.50 25.06 -20.92
N ASP A 430 -2.77 25.39 -19.66
CA ASP A 430 -2.23 26.56 -18.98
C ASP A 430 -1.91 26.28 -17.51
N PHE A 431 -0.63 26.02 -17.22
CA PHE A 431 -0.15 25.80 -15.86
C PHE A 431 -0.24 27.05 -14.97
N LEU A 432 -0.18 28.27 -15.53
CA LEU A 432 -0.32 29.49 -14.74
C LEU A 432 -1.74 29.61 -14.22
N ARG A 433 -2.73 29.39 -15.09
CA ARG A 433 -4.14 29.35 -14.69
C ARG A 433 -4.44 28.27 -13.66
N LEU A 434 -3.82 27.10 -13.78
CA LEU A 434 -3.92 26.06 -12.76
C LEU A 434 -3.39 26.54 -11.40
N ILE A 435 -2.23 27.18 -11.36
CA ILE A 435 -1.67 27.74 -10.13
C ILE A 435 -2.58 28.84 -9.55
N GLU A 436 -3.09 29.73 -10.40
CA GLU A 436 -4.05 30.77 -9.99
C GLU A 436 -5.31 30.19 -9.36
N LEU A 437 -5.89 29.16 -9.98
CA LEU A 437 -7.04 28.42 -9.45
C LEU A 437 -6.73 27.83 -8.07
N LEU A 438 -5.60 27.14 -7.94
CA LEU A 438 -5.17 26.50 -6.70
C LEU A 438 -4.83 27.50 -5.59
N GLN A 439 -4.54 28.75 -5.92
CA GLN A 439 -4.30 29.84 -4.96
C GLN A 439 -5.52 30.76 -4.77
N SER A 440 -6.64 30.50 -5.43
CA SER A 440 -7.85 31.29 -5.32
C SER A 440 -8.77 30.79 -4.19
N ASP A 441 -9.84 31.55 -3.93
CA ASP A 441 -10.96 31.15 -3.07
C ASP A 441 -12.06 30.41 -3.84
N ASP A 442 -11.78 29.97 -5.07
CA ASP A 442 -12.70 29.12 -5.83
C ASP A 442 -13.02 27.84 -5.03
N PRO A 443 -14.30 27.42 -4.93
CA PRO A 443 -14.68 26.24 -4.17
C PRO A 443 -13.99 24.94 -4.63
N ILE A 444 -13.79 24.76 -5.94
CA ILE A 444 -13.14 23.59 -6.50
C ILE A 444 -11.62 23.69 -6.29
N GLY A 445 -11.03 24.86 -6.56
CA GLY A 445 -9.61 25.14 -6.32
C GLY A 445 -9.20 24.92 -4.86
N THR A 446 -10.02 25.39 -3.91
CA THR A 446 -9.83 25.17 -2.46
C THR A 446 -9.88 23.69 -2.12
N ARG A 447 -10.87 22.95 -2.63
CA ARG A 447 -11.02 21.50 -2.39
C ARG A 447 -9.85 20.69 -2.96
N LEU A 448 -9.30 21.08 -4.12
CA LEU A 448 -8.08 20.48 -4.67
C LEU A 448 -6.88 20.75 -3.75
N ARG A 449 -6.67 22.00 -3.36
CA ARG A 449 -5.57 22.42 -2.49
C ARG A 449 -5.60 21.73 -1.12
N GLU A 450 -6.77 21.52 -0.54
CA GLU A 450 -6.93 20.81 0.74
C GLU A 450 -6.44 19.35 0.70
N ARG A 451 -6.48 18.71 -0.48
CA ARG A 451 -6.06 17.31 -0.68
C ARG A 451 -4.59 17.16 -1.06
N PHE A 452 -3.95 18.26 -1.46
CA PHE A 452 -2.51 18.27 -1.70
C PHE A 452 -1.73 17.98 -0.42
N PRO A 453 -0.54 17.37 -0.53
CA PRO A 453 0.36 17.28 0.60
C PRO A 453 0.73 18.66 1.10
N ASN A 454 1.01 18.75 2.40
CA ASN A 454 1.39 19.98 3.09
C ASN A 454 2.52 20.73 2.37
N ARG A 455 3.51 19.98 1.86
CA ARG A 455 4.62 20.54 1.07
C ARG A 455 4.14 21.31 -0.14
N MET A 456 3.21 20.74 -0.92
CA MET A 456 2.67 21.42 -2.08
C MET A 456 1.81 22.63 -1.68
N LYS A 457 1.04 22.55 -0.59
CA LYS A 457 0.31 23.72 -0.05
C LYS A 457 1.26 24.87 0.28
N ASN A 458 2.37 24.58 0.97
CA ASN A 458 3.41 25.55 1.30
C ASN A 458 4.14 26.10 0.07
N ILE A 459 4.38 25.28 -0.95
CA ILE A 459 4.99 25.76 -2.20
C ILE A 459 4.01 26.71 -2.92
N LEU A 460 2.75 26.31 -3.03
CA LEU A 460 1.72 27.11 -3.66
C LEU A 460 1.47 28.42 -2.91
N SER A 461 1.54 28.47 -1.58
CA SER A 461 1.32 29.74 -0.87
C SER A 461 2.38 30.81 -1.17
N ALA A 462 3.59 30.41 -1.59
CA ALA A 462 4.70 31.33 -1.86
C ALA A 462 5.03 31.50 -3.35
N TYR A 463 4.38 30.75 -4.25
CA TYR A 463 4.65 30.81 -5.67
C TYR A 463 4.13 32.11 -6.30
N ASP A 464 4.98 32.82 -7.05
CA ASP A 464 4.61 34.05 -7.75
C ASP A 464 3.72 33.76 -8.98
N LYS A 465 2.46 34.20 -8.93
CA LYS A 465 1.46 34.06 -9.99
C LYS A 465 1.91 34.63 -11.34
N GLN A 466 2.80 35.61 -11.34
CA GLN A 466 3.25 36.26 -12.57
C GLN A 466 4.37 35.48 -13.27
N LYS A 467 4.91 34.45 -12.62
CA LYS A 467 6.10 33.75 -13.09
C LYS A 467 5.75 32.42 -13.75
N ILE A 468 6.28 32.21 -14.95
CA ILE A 468 6.11 30.97 -15.71
C ILE A 468 6.75 29.81 -14.92
N PRO A 469 6.01 28.71 -14.67
CA PRO A 469 6.53 27.55 -13.94
C PRO A 469 7.63 26.83 -14.72
N GLY A 470 8.73 26.54 -14.04
CA GLY A 470 9.81 25.70 -14.56
C GLY A 470 9.34 24.26 -14.78
N GLU A 471 10.07 23.53 -15.63
CA GLU A 471 9.70 22.17 -16.06
C GLU A 471 9.62 21.18 -14.89
N GLN A 472 10.53 21.29 -13.92
CA GLN A 472 10.51 20.45 -12.73
C GLN A 472 9.27 20.73 -11.86
N PHE A 473 8.87 22.00 -11.74
CA PHE A 473 7.68 22.35 -10.97
C PHE A 473 6.41 21.88 -11.66
N LYS A 474 6.29 22.02 -12.98
CA LYS A 474 5.17 21.47 -13.75
C LYS A 474 5.00 19.97 -13.51
N LYS A 475 6.09 19.20 -13.59
CA LYS A 475 6.07 17.75 -13.32
C LYS A 475 5.64 17.45 -11.89
N TYR A 476 6.16 18.18 -10.93
CA TYR A 476 5.82 17.99 -9.52
C TYR A 476 4.36 18.31 -9.24
N LEU A 477 3.87 19.47 -9.72
CA LEU A 477 2.47 19.88 -9.61
C LEU A 477 1.53 18.91 -10.30
N LEU A 478 1.86 18.44 -11.50
CA LEU A 478 1.09 17.44 -12.22
C LEU A 478 1.02 16.12 -11.45
N ASN A 479 2.12 15.69 -10.83
CA ASN A 479 2.14 14.48 -10.02
C ASN A 479 1.22 14.61 -8.79
N GLU A 480 1.23 15.76 -8.11
CA GLU A 480 0.34 16.01 -6.98
C GLU A 480 -1.13 16.14 -7.40
N LEU A 481 -1.42 16.76 -8.53
CA LEU A 481 -2.76 16.78 -9.11
C LEU A 481 -3.26 15.36 -9.38
N ASN A 482 -2.42 14.52 -9.98
CA ASN A 482 -2.74 13.12 -10.25
C ASN A 482 -2.90 12.29 -8.96
N ASN A 483 -2.16 12.59 -7.88
CA ASN A 483 -2.41 12.01 -6.55
C ASN A 483 -3.82 12.37 -6.03
N VAL A 484 -4.30 13.59 -6.31
CA VAL A 484 -5.63 14.03 -5.89
C VAL A 484 -6.74 13.36 -6.68
N LEU A 485 -6.53 13.05 -7.96
CA LEU A 485 -7.50 12.30 -8.77
C LEU A 485 -7.75 10.89 -8.24
N GLU A 486 -6.79 10.30 -7.51
CA GLU A 486 -6.92 8.98 -6.88
C GLU A 486 -7.67 9.04 -5.54
N CYS A 487 -7.86 10.22 -4.96
CA CYS A 487 -8.60 10.38 -3.71
C CYS A 487 -10.12 10.22 -3.95
N LYS A 488 -10.86 9.74 -2.93
CA LYS A 488 -12.34 9.60 -2.93
C LYS A 488 -13.03 10.82 -3.55
N ASP A 489 -14.03 10.62 -4.41
CA ASP A 489 -14.84 11.63 -5.10
C ASP A 489 -14.50 13.13 -4.86
N LEU A 490 -14.01 13.80 -5.91
CA LEU A 490 -13.84 15.25 -5.91
C LEU A 490 -15.18 15.98 -5.92
N TYR A 491 -16.25 15.33 -6.36
CA TYR A 491 -17.57 15.92 -6.45
C TYR A 491 -18.03 16.48 -5.11
N ASN A 492 -18.62 17.66 -5.18
CA ASN A 492 -19.34 18.27 -4.07
C ASN A 492 -20.43 19.13 -4.69
N GLU A 493 -21.68 18.81 -4.38
CA GLU A 493 -22.84 19.47 -4.99
C GLU A 493 -22.76 21.00 -4.90
N LYS A 494 -22.29 21.56 -3.78
CA LYS A 494 -22.15 23.02 -3.62
C LYS A 494 -21.00 23.59 -4.45
N ALA A 495 -19.85 22.91 -4.49
CA ALA A 495 -18.70 23.37 -5.27
C ALA A 495 -18.97 23.34 -6.78
N PHE A 496 -19.71 22.33 -7.24
CA PHE A 496 -20.01 22.10 -8.66
C PHE A 496 -21.38 22.64 -9.10
N ALA A 497 -22.14 23.32 -8.22
CA ALA A 497 -23.51 23.77 -8.50
C ALA A 497 -23.66 24.66 -9.74
N HIS A 498 -22.59 25.33 -10.15
CA HIS A 498 -22.56 26.26 -11.28
C HIS A 498 -21.96 25.63 -12.55
N ILE A 499 -21.50 24.39 -12.48
CA ILE A 499 -20.91 23.66 -13.60
C ILE A 499 -22.00 22.80 -14.25
N THR A 500 -22.21 22.98 -15.55
CA THR A 500 -23.11 22.13 -16.33
C THR A 500 -22.41 20.82 -16.66
N LEU A 501 -22.73 19.77 -15.90
CA LEU A 501 -22.15 18.45 -16.13
C LEU A 501 -22.75 17.76 -17.36
N SER A 502 -21.93 17.05 -18.12
CA SER A 502 -22.41 16.22 -19.24
C SER A 502 -23.22 15.01 -18.75
N GLU A 503 -24.11 14.49 -19.58
CA GLU A 503 -24.91 13.28 -19.27
C GLU A 503 -24.02 12.11 -18.87
N THR A 504 -22.93 11.89 -19.62
CA THR A 504 -21.94 10.84 -19.30
C THR A 504 -21.28 11.04 -17.93
N THR A 505 -20.94 12.28 -17.55
CA THR A 505 -20.36 12.56 -16.24
C THR A 505 -21.39 12.37 -15.13
N GLN A 506 -22.65 12.73 -15.36
CA GLN A 506 -23.76 12.47 -14.43
C GLN A 506 -24.01 10.97 -14.25
N GLU A 507 -24.06 10.19 -15.33
CA GLU A 507 -24.20 8.73 -15.28
C GLU A 507 -23.06 8.09 -14.46
N LEU A 508 -21.80 8.48 -14.72
CA LEU A 508 -20.65 7.96 -13.97
C LEU A 508 -20.67 8.41 -12.49
N LEU A 509 -21.15 9.61 -12.20
CA LEU A 509 -21.32 10.08 -10.81
C LEU A 509 -22.42 9.31 -10.09
N GLU A 510 -23.58 9.11 -10.73
CA GLU A 510 -24.68 8.32 -10.17
C GLU A 510 -24.23 6.90 -9.88
N CYS A 511 -23.48 6.31 -10.82
CA CYS A 511 -22.74 5.08 -10.60
C CYS A 511 -21.92 5.18 -9.31
N ILE A 512 -20.87 6.00 -9.23
CA ILE A 512 -19.98 6.05 -8.06
C ILE A 512 -20.70 6.36 -6.72
N LEU A 513 -21.75 7.19 -6.76
CA LEU A 513 -22.51 7.61 -5.58
C LEU A 513 -23.53 6.56 -5.11
N ASP A 514 -24.02 5.66 -5.97
CA ASP A 514 -24.88 4.56 -5.56
C ASP A 514 -24.06 3.44 -4.91
N GLU A 515 -23.73 3.59 -3.63
CA GLU A 515 -22.95 2.63 -2.82
C GLU A 515 -23.44 1.17 -2.89
N LYS A 516 -24.66 0.91 -3.40
CA LYS A 516 -25.27 -0.43 -3.48
C LYS A 516 -24.74 -1.29 -4.64
N GLU A 517 -24.17 -0.72 -5.70
CA GLU A 517 -23.67 -1.49 -6.86
C GLU A 517 -22.17 -1.83 -6.80
N TRP A 518 -21.39 -1.21 -5.90
CA TRP A 518 -19.90 -1.20 -5.95
C TRP A 518 -19.20 -2.28 -5.16
N VAL A 519 -19.87 -3.41 -4.98
CA VAL A 519 -19.54 -4.27 -3.85
C VAL A 519 -18.52 -5.35 -4.18
N ASP A 520 -18.03 -5.41 -5.43
CA ASP A 520 -16.89 -6.22 -5.81
C ASP A 520 -16.06 -5.48 -6.86
N ASP A 521 -14.97 -4.84 -6.44
CA ASP A 521 -13.92 -4.41 -7.38
C ASP A 521 -12.61 -5.19 -7.22
N PRO A 522 -12.62 -6.50 -7.48
CA PRO A 522 -11.39 -7.27 -7.59
C PRO A 522 -10.64 -6.94 -8.89
N TRP A 523 -10.93 -5.86 -9.63
CA TRP A 523 -10.22 -5.53 -10.86
C TRP A 523 -9.61 -4.11 -10.84
N GLY A 524 -9.90 -3.30 -9.82
CA GLY A 524 -9.49 -1.89 -9.75
C GLY A 524 -10.33 -0.97 -10.64
N LEU A 525 -11.46 -1.45 -11.17
CA LEU A 525 -12.40 -0.69 -11.99
C LEU A 525 -12.94 0.54 -11.26
N LYS A 526 -13.18 0.46 -9.95
CA LYS A 526 -13.64 1.57 -9.12
C LYS A 526 -12.59 2.67 -9.02
N ASP A 527 -11.34 2.29 -8.78
CA ASP A 527 -10.25 3.27 -8.73
C ASP A 527 -10.13 3.97 -10.09
N MET A 528 -10.28 3.23 -11.19
CA MET A 528 -10.34 3.81 -12.54
C MET A 528 -11.52 4.76 -12.73
N GLU A 529 -12.73 4.36 -12.37
CA GLU A 529 -13.92 5.18 -12.56
C GLU A 529 -13.87 6.44 -11.69
N VAL A 530 -13.36 6.34 -10.45
CA VAL A 530 -13.11 7.50 -9.59
C VAL A 530 -12.13 8.46 -10.27
N ILE A 531 -11.01 7.96 -10.80
CA ILE A 531 -10.04 8.80 -11.53
C ILE A 531 -10.70 9.43 -12.77
N GLN A 532 -11.48 8.66 -13.53
CA GLN A 532 -12.16 9.14 -14.74
C GLN A 532 -13.18 10.22 -14.44
N VAL A 533 -14.01 10.03 -13.40
CA VAL A 533 -15.00 11.02 -12.97
C VAL A 533 -14.31 12.26 -12.43
N ASN A 534 -13.32 12.09 -11.55
CA ASN A 534 -12.54 13.20 -11.00
C ASN A 534 -11.90 14.03 -12.13
N ARG A 535 -11.39 13.36 -13.16
CA ARG A 535 -10.82 14.02 -14.33
C ARG A 535 -11.88 14.75 -15.16
N ARG A 536 -13.00 14.09 -15.48
CA ARG A 536 -14.11 14.71 -16.23
C ARG A 536 -14.69 15.94 -15.52
N LEU A 537 -14.84 15.87 -14.21
CA LEU A 537 -15.26 17.01 -13.38
C LEU A 537 -14.34 18.22 -13.57
N LEU A 538 -13.02 18.00 -13.63
CA LEU A 538 -12.06 19.08 -13.85
C LEU A 538 -12.04 19.55 -15.31
N ASP A 539 -12.12 18.64 -16.28
CA ASP A 539 -12.21 18.97 -17.71
C ASP A 539 -13.43 19.86 -18.00
N GLU A 540 -14.58 19.56 -17.41
CA GLU A 540 -15.82 20.31 -17.59
C GLU A 540 -15.88 21.61 -16.78
N ALA A 541 -15.28 21.64 -15.58
CA ALA A 541 -15.23 22.84 -14.75
C ALA A 541 -14.24 23.88 -15.28
N PHE A 542 -13.10 23.44 -15.85
CA PHE A 542 -12.02 24.32 -16.31
C PHE A 542 -11.49 23.91 -17.70
N PRO A 543 -12.32 24.02 -18.76
CA PRO A 543 -11.96 23.60 -20.11
C PRO A 543 -10.84 24.45 -20.74
N ASP A 544 -10.53 25.61 -20.18
CA ASP A 544 -9.39 26.44 -20.57
C ASP A 544 -8.08 25.99 -19.92
N ILE A 545 -8.13 25.27 -18.80
CA ILE A 545 -6.97 24.72 -18.09
C ILE A 545 -6.66 23.28 -18.54
N PHE A 546 -7.69 22.45 -18.67
CA PHE A 546 -7.55 21.01 -18.95
C PHE A 546 -8.02 20.64 -20.36
N SER A 547 -7.43 19.57 -20.90
CA SER A 547 -7.83 18.98 -22.18
C SER A 547 -8.73 17.77 -21.95
N GLU A 548 -9.85 17.72 -22.67
CA GLU A 548 -10.78 16.58 -22.61
C GLU A 548 -10.08 15.25 -22.89
N LEU A 549 -10.48 14.23 -22.12
CA LEU A 549 -10.07 12.82 -22.23
C LEU A 549 -10.23 12.19 -23.64
N GLY A 550 -10.83 12.88 -24.62
CA GLY A 550 -11.12 12.37 -25.96
C GLY A 550 -10.06 12.62 -27.04
N SER A 551 -8.97 13.34 -26.75
CA SER A 551 -8.01 13.76 -27.80
C SER A 551 -7.00 12.67 -28.24
N ARG A 552 -6.94 11.51 -27.57
CA ARG A 552 -6.12 10.36 -27.98
C ARG A 552 -6.93 9.07 -28.02
N ARG A 553 -7.06 8.49 -29.21
CA ARG A 553 -7.55 7.10 -29.37
C ARG A 553 -6.67 6.18 -28.54
N TRP A 554 -7.29 5.39 -27.67
CA TRP A 554 -6.71 4.22 -27.03
C TRP A 554 -6.13 3.32 -28.14
N PHE A 555 -4.79 3.25 -28.23
CA PHE A 555 -4.07 2.40 -29.19
C PHE A 555 -3.43 1.22 -28.48
#